data_AF-A0A1H9RG54-F1
#
_entry.id   AF-A0A1H9RG54-F1
#
_cell.length_a   1.000
_cell.length_b   1.000
_cell.length_c   1.000
_cell.angle_alpha   90.00
_cell.angle_beta   90.00
_cell.angle_gamma   90.00
#
_symmetry.space_group_name_H-M   'P 1'
#
loop_
_entity.id
_entity.type
_entity.pdbx_description
1 polymer ?
#
loop_
_entity_poly.entity_id
_entity_poly.type
_entity_poly.pdbx_seq_one_letter_code
_entity_poly.pdbx_strand_id
1 'polypeptide(L)'
;MVAAALLMVMSFDVLFVLNALAFVISASLAISVMLPESQPLEEIPGVWRRVSHGLRIYLKTPRLRGLLALNLAVSAAGAMQIVNTVVLVRSMLGLGEKEVALAFSAAGGGSMLVALLLPKILDRVTERPVMLLGGVMMALSLYLGWLGPSFAGLVGLWLLLGAGASLVMTPTGRLLKRSCQPEDRPALFAAQFSLSHSCWLLTYPLAGWLGVNLGLTETFVLLGTLALTATGLAMLAWPRRDPREIAHEHSPIGHSHLHYHDEHHKHDHEGWEGPEPHRHSHHHSRGSHRHVFVIDDHHAHWPSQHKLR
;
A
#
# COMPACT_ATOMS: atom_id res chain seq x y z
N MET A 1 11.58 -19.52 -2.22
CA MET A 1 12.85 -20.21 -1.91
C MET A 1 12.62 -21.51 -1.15
N VAL A 2 12.06 -21.50 0.07
CA VAL A 2 11.79 -22.73 0.83
C VAL A 2 10.82 -23.67 0.10
N ALA A 3 9.69 -23.16 -0.39
CA ALA A 3 8.71 -23.98 -1.13
C ALA A 3 9.28 -24.62 -2.41
N ALA A 4 10.11 -23.90 -3.18
CA ALA A 4 10.76 -24.45 -4.36
C ALA A 4 11.82 -25.50 -4.03
N ALA A 5 12.55 -25.34 -2.92
CA ALA A 5 13.48 -26.37 -2.43
C ALA A 5 12.74 -27.63 -1.98
N LEU A 6 11.58 -27.49 -1.32
CA LEU A 6 10.74 -28.61 -0.90
C LEU A 6 10.18 -29.37 -2.11
N LEU A 7 9.76 -28.69 -3.18
CA LEU A 7 9.32 -29.33 -4.44
C LEU A 7 10.41 -30.13 -5.16
N MET A 8 11.69 -29.93 -4.85
CA MET A 8 12.75 -30.78 -5.41
C MET A 8 12.74 -32.18 -4.81
N VAL A 9 12.14 -32.37 -3.64
CA VAL A 9 12.24 -33.61 -2.84
C VAL A 9 10.87 -34.16 -2.41
N MET A 10 9.79 -33.37 -2.52
CA MET A 10 8.47 -33.70 -1.96
C MET A 10 7.36 -33.60 -3.03
N SER A 11 6.34 -34.45 -2.91
CA SER A 11 5.14 -34.40 -3.76
C SER A 11 4.20 -33.25 -3.35
N PHE A 12 3.28 -32.88 -4.25
CA PHE A 12 2.29 -31.83 -4.04
C PHE A 12 1.41 -32.06 -2.80
N ASP A 13 1.03 -33.31 -2.52
CA ASP A 13 0.19 -33.67 -1.36
C ASP A 13 0.87 -33.31 -0.03
N VAL A 14 2.19 -33.49 0.07
CA VAL A 14 2.92 -33.17 1.30
C VAL A 14 3.00 -31.66 1.52
N LEU A 15 3.04 -30.85 0.45
CA LEU A 15 2.95 -29.40 0.59
C LEU A 15 1.60 -28.96 1.14
N PHE A 16 0.51 -29.64 0.76
CA PHE A 16 -0.81 -29.37 1.32
C PHE A 16 -0.86 -29.64 2.82
N VAL A 17 -0.30 -30.78 3.26
CA VAL A 17 -0.22 -31.13 4.69
C VAL A 17 0.64 -30.11 5.46
N LEU A 18 1.80 -29.73 4.93
CA LEU A 18 2.66 -28.72 5.56
C LEU A 18 1.96 -27.36 5.67
N ASN A 19 1.21 -26.96 4.64
CA ASN A 19 0.44 -25.72 4.65
C ASN A 19 -0.68 -25.76 5.71
N ALA A 20 -1.37 -26.89 5.83
CA ALA A 20 -2.38 -27.08 6.88
C ALA A 20 -1.77 -26.98 8.29
N LEU A 21 -0.60 -27.59 8.50
CA LEU A 21 0.14 -27.50 9.77
C LEU A 21 0.57 -26.06 10.06
N ALA A 22 1.07 -25.32 9.06
CA ALA A 22 1.43 -23.92 9.21
C ALA A 22 0.23 -23.05 9.62
N PHE A 23 -0.96 -23.31 9.07
CA PHE A 23 -2.19 -22.65 9.49
C PHE A 23 -2.56 -22.95 10.94
N VAL A 24 -2.45 -24.20 11.38
CA VAL A 24 -2.69 -24.58 12.78
C VAL A 24 -1.74 -23.83 13.72
N ILE A 25 -0.44 -23.81 13.40
CA ILE A 25 0.56 -23.08 14.18
C ILE A 25 0.23 -21.57 14.22
N SER A 26 -0.11 -20.98 13.08
CA SER A 26 -0.48 -19.56 13.00
C SER A 26 -1.74 -19.24 13.83
N ALA A 27 -2.73 -20.13 13.83
CA ALA A 27 -3.94 -19.97 14.63
C ALA A 27 -3.64 -20.07 16.13
N SER A 28 -2.80 -21.02 16.54
CA SER A 28 -2.34 -21.16 17.93
C SER A 28 -1.59 -19.91 18.41
N LEU A 29 -0.71 -19.35 17.57
CA LEU A 29 0.00 -18.11 17.85
C LEU A 29 -0.95 -16.90 17.95
N ALA A 30 -2.00 -16.85 17.12
CA ALA A 30 -2.98 -15.77 17.19
C ALA A 30 -3.82 -15.83 18.48
N ILE A 31 -4.18 -17.04 18.93
CA ILE A 31 -4.94 -17.26 20.18
C ILE A 31 -4.07 -16.97 21.41
N SER A 32 -2.75 -17.17 21.34
CA SER A 32 -1.85 -16.95 22.48
C SER A 32 -1.53 -15.48 22.77
N VAL A 33 -1.90 -14.55 21.88
CA VAL A 33 -1.64 -13.12 22.06
C VAL A 33 -2.85 -12.44 22.68
N MET A 34 -2.65 -11.84 23.87
CA MET A 34 -3.62 -10.91 24.44
C MET A 34 -3.63 -9.61 23.62
N LEU A 35 -4.76 -9.31 22.98
CA LEU A 35 -4.97 -8.04 22.31
C LEU A 35 -5.40 -6.98 23.34
N PRO A 36 -4.82 -5.77 23.31
CA PRO A 36 -5.30 -4.66 24.13
C PRO A 36 -6.78 -4.38 23.84
N GLU A 37 -7.56 -4.04 24.86
CA GLU A 37 -8.96 -3.65 24.68
C GLU A 37 -9.07 -2.50 23.65
N SER A 38 -9.94 -2.68 22.66
CA SER A 38 -10.26 -1.63 21.71
C SER A 38 -10.99 -0.51 22.44
N GLN A 39 -10.47 0.72 22.39
CA GLN A 39 -11.17 1.87 22.93
C GLN A 39 -12.56 1.99 22.26
N PRO A 40 -13.64 2.16 23.05
CA PRO A 40 -14.98 2.28 22.49
C PRO A 40 -15.06 3.53 21.60
N LEU A 41 -15.46 3.34 20.35
CA LEU A 41 -15.78 4.44 19.43
C LEU A 41 -16.98 5.22 19.99
N GLU A 42 -16.87 6.56 20.08
CA GLU A 42 -17.95 7.45 20.57
C GLU A 42 -19.28 7.28 19.83
N GLU A 43 -19.23 6.93 18.55
CA GLU A 43 -20.37 6.49 17.75
C GLU A 43 -19.94 5.28 16.93
N ILE A 44 -20.78 4.23 16.86
CA ILE A 44 -20.60 3.14 15.89
C ILE A 44 -21.20 3.64 14.57
N PRO A 45 -20.41 4.14 13.60
CA PRO A 45 -21.01 4.60 12.35
C PRO A 45 -21.51 3.36 11.60
N GLY A 46 -22.62 3.47 10.87
CA GLY A 46 -23.07 2.38 10.01
C GLY A 46 -21.93 1.89 9.09
N VAL A 47 -21.93 0.60 8.73
CA VAL A 47 -20.85 -0.02 7.92
C VAL A 47 -20.52 0.81 6.67
N TRP A 48 -21.55 1.30 5.98
CA TRP A 48 -21.42 2.18 4.82
C TRP A 48 -20.76 3.52 5.11
N ARG A 49 -21.05 4.12 6.27
CA ARG A 49 -20.42 5.37 6.72
C ARG A 49 -18.94 5.15 7.05
N ARG A 50 -18.56 4.02 7.65
CA ARG A 50 -17.15 3.66 7.88
C ARG A 50 -16.35 3.43 6.59
N VAL A 51 -16.93 2.67 5.65
CA VAL A 51 -16.26 2.38 4.36
C VAL A 51 -16.09 3.66 3.54
N SER A 52 -17.15 4.47 3.42
CA SER A 52 -17.08 5.76 2.71
C SER A 52 -16.15 6.76 3.39
N HIS A 53 -16.04 6.73 4.72
CA HIS A 53 -15.11 7.57 5.48
C HIS A 53 -13.65 7.31 5.10
N GLY A 54 -13.19 6.06 5.24
CA GLY A 54 -11.80 5.69 4.90
C GLY A 54 -11.46 5.97 3.44
N LEU A 55 -12.39 5.68 2.52
CA LEU A 55 -12.21 5.96 1.10
C LEU A 55 -12.12 7.47 0.81
N ARG A 56 -12.92 8.29 1.49
CA ARG A 56 -12.89 9.75 1.35
C ARG A 56 -11.57 10.34 1.84
N ILE A 57 -11.08 9.93 3.02
CA ILE A 57 -9.75 10.34 3.53
C ILE A 57 -8.68 9.95 2.52
N TYR A 58 -8.73 8.70 2.04
CA TYR A 58 -7.78 8.17 1.07
C TYR A 58 -7.73 9.01 -0.21
N LEU A 59 -8.87 9.23 -0.86
CA LEU A 59 -8.94 9.93 -2.15
C LEU A 59 -8.68 11.43 -2.04
N LYS A 60 -8.93 12.05 -0.88
CA LYS A 60 -8.64 13.48 -0.66
C LYS A 60 -7.18 13.74 -0.32
N THR A 61 -6.42 12.72 0.06
CA THR A 61 -5.01 12.85 0.44
C THR A 61 -4.09 12.65 -0.79
N PRO A 62 -3.34 13.67 -1.26
CA PRO A 62 -2.56 13.59 -2.50
C PRO A 62 -1.53 12.45 -2.53
N ARG A 63 -0.80 12.23 -1.43
CA ARG A 63 0.16 11.12 -1.31
C ARG A 63 -0.51 9.74 -1.42
N LEU A 64 -1.74 9.58 -0.95
CA LEU A 64 -2.48 8.32 -1.04
C LEU A 64 -3.07 8.09 -2.43
N ARG A 65 -3.45 9.15 -3.14
CA ARG A 65 -3.74 9.06 -4.60
C ARG A 65 -2.53 8.57 -5.37
N GLY A 66 -1.33 9.04 -5.01
CA GLY A 66 -0.07 8.54 -5.55
C GLY A 66 0.16 7.06 -5.22
N LEU A 67 -0.12 6.64 -3.99
CA LEU A 67 -0.07 5.24 -3.59
C LEU A 67 -1.04 4.36 -4.39
N LEU A 68 -2.27 4.82 -4.65
CA LEU A 68 -3.23 4.08 -5.49
C LEU A 68 -2.71 3.86 -6.90
N ALA A 69 -2.13 4.89 -7.50
CA ALA A 69 -1.50 4.77 -8.81
C ALA A 69 -0.31 3.79 -8.78
N LEU A 70 0.49 3.77 -7.70
CA LEU A 70 1.54 2.76 -7.54
C LEU A 70 1.00 1.35 -7.28
N ASN A 71 -0.13 1.19 -6.59
CA ASN A 71 -0.80 -0.10 -6.46
C ASN A 71 -1.19 -0.63 -7.85
N LEU A 72 -1.70 0.21 -8.74
CA LEU A 72 -1.99 -0.18 -10.11
C LEU A 72 -0.74 -0.64 -10.86
N ALA A 73 0.40 0.04 -10.68
CA ALA A 73 1.68 -0.40 -11.25
C ALA A 73 2.11 -1.77 -10.71
N VAL A 74 2.02 -1.99 -9.39
CA VAL A 74 2.29 -3.28 -8.74
C VAL A 74 1.36 -4.36 -9.28
N SER A 75 0.06 -4.09 -9.40
CA SER A 75 -0.93 -5.04 -9.90
C SER A 75 -0.73 -5.38 -11.38
N ALA A 76 -0.29 -4.43 -12.22
CA ALA A 76 0.01 -4.69 -13.63
C ALA A 76 1.23 -5.60 -13.79
N ALA A 77 2.31 -5.28 -13.07
CA ALA A 77 3.52 -6.08 -12.95
C ALA A 77 3.27 -7.48 -12.40
N GLY A 78 2.57 -7.55 -11.27
CA GLY A 78 2.23 -8.80 -10.60
C GLY A 78 1.28 -9.66 -11.41
N ALA A 79 0.32 -9.07 -12.13
CA ALA A 79 -0.55 -9.83 -13.02
C ALA A 79 0.22 -10.46 -14.18
N MET A 80 1.16 -9.73 -14.80
CA MET A 80 2.04 -10.32 -15.81
C MET A 80 2.80 -11.52 -15.26
N GLN A 81 3.36 -11.37 -14.06
CA GLN A 81 4.08 -12.45 -13.40
C GLN A 81 3.18 -13.64 -13.06
N ILE A 82 2.13 -13.45 -12.28
CA ILE A 82 1.32 -14.55 -11.73
C ILE A 82 0.55 -15.28 -12.83
N VAL A 83 -0.06 -14.55 -13.76
CA VAL A 83 -0.91 -15.14 -14.80
C VAL A 83 -0.07 -15.80 -15.88
N ASN A 84 0.97 -15.12 -16.37
CA ASN A 84 1.67 -15.55 -17.59
C ASN A 84 2.96 -16.34 -17.33
N THR A 85 3.49 -16.45 -16.10
CA THR A 85 4.72 -17.24 -15.84
C THR A 85 4.57 -18.70 -16.25
N VAL A 86 3.42 -19.33 -15.97
CA VAL A 86 3.21 -20.74 -16.34
C VAL A 86 3.29 -20.91 -17.86
N VAL A 87 2.68 -20.00 -18.62
CA VAL A 87 2.70 -20.02 -20.09
C VAL A 87 4.11 -19.73 -20.62
N LEU A 88 4.79 -18.72 -20.08
CA LEU A 88 6.17 -18.37 -20.45
C LEU A 88 7.12 -19.56 -20.24
N VAL A 89 7.08 -20.19 -19.08
CA VAL A 89 8.04 -21.25 -18.75
C VAL A 89 7.66 -22.56 -19.43
N ARG A 90 6.40 -22.98 -19.37
CA ARG A 90 6.00 -24.31 -19.85
C ARG A 90 5.69 -24.35 -21.33
N SER A 91 5.01 -23.34 -21.86
CA SER A 91 4.55 -23.33 -23.26
C SER A 91 5.56 -22.69 -24.20
N MET A 92 6.16 -21.55 -23.83
CA MET A 92 7.14 -20.87 -24.70
C MET A 92 8.54 -21.46 -24.58
N LEU A 93 9.02 -21.70 -23.35
CA LEU A 93 10.38 -22.20 -23.11
C LEU A 93 10.46 -23.75 -23.08
N GLY A 94 9.33 -24.45 -23.03
CA GLY A 94 9.29 -25.92 -23.00
C GLY A 94 9.86 -26.54 -21.71
N LEU A 95 9.87 -25.78 -20.61
CA LEU A 95 10.46 -26.19 -19.33
C LEU A 95 9.41 -26.79 -18.37
N GLY A 96 9.88 -27.32 -17.25
CA GLY A 96 9.05 -28.02 -16.26
C GLY A 96 8.49 -27.12 -15.15
N GLU A 97 7.79 -27.77 -14.21
CA GLU A 97 7.20 -27.11 -13.03
C GLU A 97 8.26 -26.60 -12.05
N LYS A 98 9.44 -27.24 -12.04
CA LYS A 98 10.58 -26.81 -11.20
C LYS A 98 11.06 -25.43 -11.62
N GLU A 99 11.13 -25.17 -12.92
CA GLU A 99 11.54 -23.89 -13.49
C GLU A 99 10.51 -22.79 -13.19
N VAL A 100 9.21 -23.13 -13.20
CA VAL A 100 8.14 -22.22 -12.75
C VAL A 100 8.36 -21.83 -11.29
N ALA A 101 8.59 -22.81 -10.41
CA ALA A 101 8.83 -22.58 -8.99
C ALA A 101 10.12 -21.76 -8.73
N LEU A 102 11.16 -21.97 -9.55
CA LEU A 102 12.40 -21.20 -9.49
C LEU A 102 12.18 -19.75 -9.92
N ALA A 103 11.43 -19.52 -11.01
CA ALA A 103 11.09 -18.17 -11.46
C ALA A 103 10.30 -17.39 -10.39
N PHE A 104 9.27 -17.99 -9.78
CA PHE A 104 8.56 -17.35 -8.65
C PHE A 104 9.46 -17.16 -7.42
N SER A 105 10.38 -18.09 -7.17
CA SER A 105 11.34 -17.94 -6.08
C SER A 105 12.30 -16.78 -6.27
N ALA A 106 12.66 -16.44 -7.52
CA ALA A 106 13.48 -15.28 -7.83
C ALA A 106 12.77 -13.98 -7.45
N ALA A 107 11.47 -13.87 -7.75
CA ALA A 107 10.64 -12.75 -7.32
C ALA A 107 10.56 -12.63 -5.79
N GLY A 108 10.31 -13.75 -5.11
CA GLY A 108 10.36 -13.79 -3.66
C GLY A 108 11.72 -13.35 -3.09
N GLY A 109 12.82 -13.78 -3.72
CA GLY A 109 14.18 -13.40 -3.33
C GLY A 109 14.45 -11.91 -3.48
N GLY A 110 14.06 -11.30 -4.60
CA GLY A 110 14.17 -9.86 -4.82
C GLY A 110 13.35 -9.06 -3.80
N SER A 111 12.13 -9.51 -3.52
CA SER A 111 11.26 -8.91 -2.50
C SER A 111 11.86 -9.00 -1.09
N MET A 112 12.36 -10.18 -0.69
CA MET A 112 13.01 -10.37 0.62
C MET A 112 14.26 -9.50 0.77
N LEU A 113 15.09 -9.40 -0.27
CA LEU A 113 16.28 -8.55 -0.25
C LEU A 113 15.91 -7.09 0.03
N VAL A 114 14.91 -6.56 -0.68
CA VAL A 114 14.44 -5.19 -0.44
C VAL A 114 13.82 -5.07 0.95
N ALA A 115 12.93 -5.98 1.36
CA ALA A 115 12.27 -5.92 2.66
C ALA A 115 13.25 -5.85 3.84
N LEU A 116 14.40 -6.52 3.75
CA LEU A 116 15.44 -6.52 4.78
C LEU A 116 16.30 -5.24 4.76
N LEU A 117 16.55 -4.66 3.59
CA LEU A 117 17.39 -3.47 3.43
C LEU A 117 16.61 -2.16 3.60
N LEU A 118 15.32 -2.16 3.27
CA LEU A 118 14.50 -0.97 3.18
C LEU A 118 14.39 -0.18 4.49
N PRO A 119 14.28 -0.79 5.69
CA PRO A 119 14.22 -0.03 6.94
C PRO A 119 15.39 0.96 7.08
N LYS A 120 16.62 0.51 6.81
CA LYS A 120 17.83 1.34 6.89
C LYS A 120 17.84 2.47 5.85
N ILE A 121 17.24 2.24 4.69
CA ILE A 121 17.13 3.24 3.62
C ILE A 121 16.13 4.33 4.04
N LEU A 122 15.00 3.94 4.64
CA LEU A 122 13.92 4.84 5.08
C LEU A 122 14.27 5.68 6.33
N ASP A 123 15.41 5.41 6.96
CA ASP A 123 16.00 6.28 7.99
C ASP A 123 16.64 7.54 7.38
N ARG A 124 17.06 7.47 6.11
CA ARG A 124 17.75 8.57 5.41
C ARG A 124 16.96 9.18 4.27
N VAL A 125 16.01 8.42 3.71
CA VAL A 125 15.26 8.79 2.51
C VAL A 125 13.77 8.71 2.81
N THR A 126 12.99 9.65 2.27
CA THR A 126 11.52 9.62 2.38
C THR A 126 10.92 8.53 1.49
N GLU A 127 9.67 8.16 1.74
CA GLU A 127 8.97 7.06 1.07
C GLU A 127 8.79 7.32 -0.44
N ARG A 128 8.51 8.57 -0.83
CA ARG A 128 8.20 8.96 -2.22
C ARG A 128 9.25 8.50 -3.25
N PRO A 129 10.54 8.90 -3.16
CA PRO A 129 11.54 8.48 -4.15
C PRO A 129 11.75 6.95 -4.19
N VAL A 130 11.67 6.28 -3.04
CA VAL A 130 11.83 4.82 -2.91
C VAL A 130 10.69 4.10 -3.64
N MET A 131 9.46 4.51 -3.40
CA MET A 131 8.28 3.88 -4.01
C MET A 131 8.18 4.18 -5.51
N LEU A 132 8.53 5.40 -5.94
CA LEU A 132 8.61 5.74 -7.36
C LEU A 132 9.69 4.95 -8.10
N LEU A 133 10.85 4.75 -7.46
CA LEU A 133 11.91 3.87 -8.00
C LEU A 133 11.37 2.45 -8.19
N GLY A 134 10.61 1.92 -7.24
CA GLY A 134 9.93 0.63 -7.38
C GLY A 134 9.01 0.58 -8.60
N GLY A 135 8.16 1.59 -8.79
CA GLY A 135 7.29 1.72 -9.96
C GLY A 135 8.04 1.73 -11.29
N VAL A 136 9.08 2.57 -11.41
CA VAL A 136 9.94 2.64 -12.60
C VAL A 136 10.65 1.31 -12.86
N MET A 137 11.21 0.69 -11.82
CA MET A 137 11.93 -0.58 -11.94
C MET A 137 11.02 -1.70 -12.45
N MET A 138 9.77 -1.78 -11.96
CA MET A 138 8.79 -2.74 -12.47
C MET A 138 8.43 -2.47 -13.93
N ALA A 139 8.17 -1.21 -14.30
CA ALA A 139 7.83 -0.84 -15.68
C ALA A 139 8.98 -1.19 -16.65
N LEU A 140 10.22 -0.83 -16.31
CA LEU A 140 11.40 -1.18 -17.10
C LEU A 140 11.61 -2.68 -17.21
N SER A 141 11.40 -3.43 -16.12
CA SER A 141 11.48 -4.90 -16.15
C SER A 141 10.48 -5.52 -17.12
N LEU A 142 9.25 -4.97 -17.19
CA LEU A 142 8.25 -5.42 -18.16
C LEU A 142 8.67 -5.09 -19.60
N TYR A 143 9.20 -3.89 -19.86
CA TYR A 143 9.72 -3.55 -21.19
C TYR A 143 10.89 -4.43 -21.61
N LEU A 144 11.78 -4.80 -20.70
CA LEU A 144 12.85 -5.77 -20.98
C LEU A 144 12.31 -7.17 -21.30
N GLY A 145 11.14 -7.51 -20.77
CA GLY A 145 10.39 -8.73 -21.12
C GLY A 145 9.95 -8.79 -22.58
N TRP A 146 9.82 -7.64 -23.26
CA TRP A 146 9.58 -7.58 -24.71
C TRP A 146 10.62 -8.41 -25.47
N LEU A 147 11.88 -8.36 -25.04
CA LEU A 147 13.02 -8.93 -25.78
C LEU A 147 13.02 -10.46 -25.88
N GLY A 148 11.97 -11.13 -25.39
CA GLY A 148 11.86 -12.59 -25.42
C GLY A 148 12.91 -13.24 -24.53
N PRO A 149 12.84 -13.04 -23.20
CA PRO A 149 13.91 -13.46 -22.29
C PRO A 149 14.08 -14.98 -22.31
N SER A 150 15.34 -15.42 -22.34
CA SER A 150 15.69 -16.78 -21.94
C SER A 150 15.26 -17.05 -20.50
N PHE A 151 15.28 -18.30 -20.05
CA PHE A 151 14.93 -18.62 -18.66
C PHE A 151 15.77 -17.83 -17.64
N ALA A 152 17.08 -17.69 -17.87
CA ALA A 152 17.95 -16.88 -17.02
C ALA A 152 17.55 -15.39 -17.03
N GLY A 153 17.17 -14.86 -18.20
CA GLY A 153 16.61 -13.52 -18.33
C GLY A 153 15.33 -13.37 -17.51
N LEU A 154 14.39 -14.32 -17.63
CA LEU A 154 13.12 -14.32 -16.91
C LEU A 154 13.31 -14.32 -15.39
N VAL A 155 14.26 -15.14 -14.89
CA VAL A 155 14.65 -15.16 -13.47
C VAL A 155 15.16 -13.78 -13.02
N GLY A 156 16.01 -13.13 -13.81
CA GLY A 156 16.49 -11.77 -13.55
C GLY A 156 15.36 -10.74 -13.52
N LEU A 157 14.44 -10.79 -14.49
CA LEU A 157 13.27 -9.90 -14.54
C LEU A 157 12.36 -10.10 -13.34
N TRP A 158 12.10 -11.35 -12.93
CA TRP A 158 11.24 -11.65 -11.78
C TRP A 158 11.86 -11.19 -10.48
N LEU A 159 13.18 -11.33 -10.32
CA LEU A 159 13.91 -10.77 -9.19
C LEU A 159 13.75 -9.24 -9.13
N LEU A 160 13.91 -8.53 -10.25
CA LEU A 160 13.72 -7.08 -10.31
C LEU A 160 12.27 -6.67 -10.03
N LEU A 161 11.30 -7.41 -10.54
CA LEU A 161 9.88 -7.19 -10.27
C LEU A 161 9.54 -7.38 -8.79
N GLY A 162 10.05 -8.44 -8.17
CA GLY A 162 9.87 -8.68 -6.74
C GLY A 162 10.50 -7.59 -5.87
N ALA A 163 11.72 -7.15 -6.22
CA ALA A 163 12.36 -6.01 -5.58
C ALA A 163 11.53 -4.72 -5.73
N GLY A 164 11.01 -4.47 -6.92
CA GLY A 164 10.23 -3.26 -7.24
C GLY A 164 8.90 -3.21 -6.53
N ALA A 165 8.21 -4.35 -6.45
CA ALA A 165 6.99 -4.50 -5.67
C ALA A 165 7.25 -4.24 -4.19
N SER A 166 8.33 -4.78 -3.61
CA SER A 166 8.66 -4.54 -2.20
C SER A 166 9.03 -3.08 -1.91
N LEU A 167 9.72 -2.38 -2.83
CA LEU A 167 9.99 -0.94 -2.69
C LEU A 167 8.70 -0.10 -2.55
N VAL A 168 7.58 -0.57 -3.12
CA VAL A 168 6.26 0.07 -3.01
C VAL A 168 5.48 -0.44 -1.80
N MET A 169 5.40 -1.75 -1.62
CA MET A 169 4.50 -2.38 -0.63
C MET A 169 5.03 -2.24 0.79
N THR A 170 6.32 -2.43 1.03
CA THR A 170 6.90 -2.39 2.38
C THR A 170 6.71 -1.03 3.10
N PRO A 171 6.91 0.14 2.48
CA PRO A 171 6.67 1.43 3.13
C PRO A 171 5.19 1.84 3.18
N THR A 172 4.27 1.11 2.54
CA THR A 172 2.85 1.47 2.47
C THR A 172 2.24 1.65 3.86
N GLY A 173 2.51 0.75 4.80
CA GLY A 173 1.99 0.85 6.17
C GLY A 173 2.48 2.11 6.90
N ARG A 174 3.75 2.50 6.69
CA ARG A 174 4.33 3.74 7.23
C ARG A 174 3.69 4.97 6.60
N LEU A 175 3.43 4.94 5.28
CA LEU A 175 2.76 6.02 4.55
C LEU A 175 1.30 6.21 5.01
N LEU A 176 0.56 5.13 5.22
CA LEU A 176 -0.81 5.18 5.75
C LEU A 176 -0.85 5.76 7.16
N LYS A 177 0.01 5.27 8.06
CA LYS A 177 0.11 5.78 9.44
C LYS A 177 0.47 7.26 9.52
N ARG A 178 1.22 7.78 8.54
CA ARG A 178 1.51 9.23 8.43
C ARG A 178 0.32 10.06 7.92
N SER A 179 -0.67 9.41 7.31
CA SER A 179 -1.74 10.09 6.56
C SER A 179 -3.08 10.14 7.27
N CYS A 180 -3.17 9.65 8.51
CA CYS A 180 -4.40 9.62 9.30
C CYS A 180 -4.10 9.74 10.80
N GLN A 181 -5.12 10.13 11.56
CA GLN A 181 -5.10 10.02 13.02
C GLN A 181 -5.15 8.54 13.47
N PRO A 182 -4.71 8.20 14.70
CA PRO A 182 -4.73 6.83 15.20
C PRO A 182 -6.09 6.13 15.08
N GLU A 183 -7.18 6.86 15.28
CA GLU A 183 -8.56 6.39 15.31
C GLU A 183 -9.05 5.98 13.91
N ASP A 184 -8.53 6.64 12.87
CA ASP A 184 -8.89 6.42 11.46
C ASP A 184 -8.10 5.29 10.79
N ARG A 185 -7.04 4.79 11.44
CA ARG A 185 -6.16 3.76 10.87
C ARG A 185 -6.95 2.54 10.37
N PRO A 186 -7.88 1.92 11.13
CA PRO A 186 -8.60 0.75 10.65
C PRO A 186 -9.36 1.01 9.34
N ALA A 187 -10.05 2.15 9.25
CA ALA A 187 -10.82 2.53 8.06
C ALA A 187 -9.90 2.81 6.86
N LEU A 188 -8.77 3.50 7.08
CA LEU A 188 -7.83 3.82 6.00
C LEU A 188 -7.08 2.58 5.48
N PHE A 189 -6.69 1.66 6.37
CA PHE A 189 -6.07 0.39 5.98
C PHE A 189 -7.07 -0.50 5.22
N ALA A 190 -8.34 -0.53 5.65
CA ALA A 190 -9.41 -1.22 4.90
C ALA A 190 -9.58 -0.63 3.49
N ALA A 191 -9.61 0.71 3.37
CA ALA A 191 -9.70 1.37 2.07
C ALA A 191 -8.50 1.04 1.16
N GLN A 192 -7.26 1.07 1.67
CA GLN A 192 -6.07 0.64 0.93
C GLN A 192 -6.18 -0.81 0.45
N PHE A 193 -6.64 -1.70 1.33
CA PHE A 193 -6.80 -3.11 0.99
C PHE A 193 -7.79 -3.27 -0.16
N SER A 194 -9.00 -2.71 -0.05
CA SER A 194 -10.03 -2.80 -1.09
C SER A 194 -9.58 -2.18 -2.41
N LEU A 195 -9.01 -0.97 -2.39
CA LEU A 195 -8.56 -0.29 -3.60
C LEU A 195 -7.41 -1.01 -4.30
N SER A 196 -6.46 -1.55 -3.55
CA SER A 196 -5.38 -2.35 -4.15
C SER A 196 -5.95 -3.63 -4.79
N HIS A 197 -6.90 -4.31 -4.15
CA HIS A 197 -7.56 -5.49 -4.72
C HIS A 197 -8.42 -5.16 -5.94
N SER A 198 -9.03 -3.98 -6.01
CA SER A 198 -9.69 -3.51 -7.22
C SER A 198 -8.71 -3.38 -8.39
N CYS A 199 -7.48 -2.94 -8.15
CA CYS A 199 -6.43 -2.92 -9.18
C CYS A 199 -6.10 -4.33 -9.66
N TRP A 200 -5.93 -5.29 -8.74
CA TRP A 200 -5.70 -6.71 -9.08
C TRP A 200 -6.86 -7.34 -9.85
N LEU A 201 -8.10 -7.05 -9.44
CA LEU A 201 -9.31 -7.55 -10.09
C LEU A 201 -9.39 -7.09 -11.56
N LEU A 202 -8.87 -5.91 -11.86
CA LEU A 202 -8.75 -5.41 -13.23
C LEU A 202 -7.57 -6.03 -13.99
N THR A 203 -6.39 -6.09 -13.38
CA THR A 203 -5.17 -6.47 -14.10
C THR A 203 -5.04 -7.98 -14.34
N TYR A 204 -5.58 -8.84 -13.47
CA TYR A 204 -5.57 -10.29 -13.69
C TYR A 204 -6.29 -10.72 -14.98
N PRO A 205 -7.58 -10.40 -15.19
CA PRO A 205 -8.26 -10.75 -16.42
C PRO A 205 -7.65 -10.04 -17.63
N LEU A 206 -7.19 -8.79 -17.46
CA LEU A 206 -6.50 -8.06 -18.53
C LEU A 206 -5.24 -8.79 -18.99
N ALA A 207 -4.38 -9.23 -18.07
CA ALA A 207 -3.14 -9.93 -18.40
C ALA A 207 -3.39 -11.27 -19.11
N GLY A 208 -4.42 -12.02 -18.69
CA GLY A 208 -4.81 -13.27 -19.35
C GLY A 208 -5.42 -13.02 -20.72
N TRP A 209 -6.34 -12.05 -20.85
CA TRP A 209 -6.98 -11.72 -22.11
C TRP A 209 -5.99 -11.20 -23.15
N LEU A 210 -5.07 -10.30 -22.76
CA LEU A 210 -3.99 -9.82 -23.63
C LEU A 210 -3.08 -10.97 -24.06
N GLY A 211 -2.71 -11.85 -23.13
CA GLY A 211 -1.83 -12.99 -23.42
C GLY A 211 -2.40 -13.94 -24.46
N VAL A 212 -3.72 -14.19 -24.41
CA VAL A 212 -4.41 -15.07 -25.36
C VAL A 212 -4.65 -14.41 -26.71
N ASN A 213 -5.06 -13.13 -26.75
CA ASN A 213 -5.53 -12.48 -27.98
C ASN A 213 -4.43 -11.76 -28.76
N LEU A 214 -3.43 -11.20 -28.07
CA LEU A 214 -2.36 -10.41 -28.69
C LEU A 214 -1.00 -11.11 -28.64
N GLY A 215 -0.82 -12.04 -27.70
CA GLY A 215 0.47 -12.69 -27.44
C GLY A 215 1.19 -12.11 -26.23
N LEU A 216 2.19 -12.84 -25.74
CA LEU A 216 2.91 -12.47 -24.50
C LEU A 216 3.85 -11.29 -24.69
N THR A 217 4.44 -11.14 -25.87
CA THR A 217 5.35 -10.02 -26.19
C THR A 217 4.60 -8.70 -26.06
N GLU A 218 3.45 -8.58 -26.71
CA GLU A 218 2.53 -7.44 -26.69
C GLU A 218 2.00 -7.19 -25.28
N THR A 219 1.73 -8.27 -24.53
CA THR A 219 1.28 -8.18 -23.15
C THR A 219 2.34 -7.54 -22.24
N PHE A 220 3.63 -7.86 -22.41
CA PHE A 220 4.72 -7.18 -21.70
C PHE A 220 4.71 -5.67 -21.94
N VAL A 221 4.55 -5.26 -23.19
CA VAL A 221 4.52 -3.83 -23.59
C VAL A 221 3.35 -3.10 -22.95
N LEU A 222 2.16 -3.68 -23.07
CA LEU A 222 0.92 -3.04 -22.65
C LEU A 222 0.86 -2.92 -21.13
N LEU A 223 1.24 -3.98 -20.40
CA LEU A 223 1.32 -3.94 -18.94
C LEU A 223 2.50 -3.08 -18.46
N GLY A 224 3.62 -3.04 -19.20
CA GLY A 224 4.74 -2.12 -18.96
C GLY A 224 4.34 -0.66 -19.12
N THR A 225 3.55 -0.35 -20.16
CA THR A 225 2.97 0.97 -20.40
C THR A 225 1.98 1.34 -19.30
N LEU A 226 1.13 0.40 -18.89
CA LEU A 226 0.21 0.60 -17.76
C LEU A 226 0.97 0.89 -16.46
N ALA A 227 2.03 0.14 -16.16
CA ALA A 227 2.86 0.38 -14.98
C ALA A 227 3.59 1.72 -15.05
N LEU A 228 4.12 2.10 -16.22
CA LEU A 228 4.80 3.37 -16.43
C LEU A 228 3.85 4.56 -16.29
N THR A 229 2.69 4.50 -16.94
CA THR A 229 1.66 5.55 -16.85
C THR A 229 1.14 5.70 -15.43
N ALA A 230 0.87 4.59 -14.73
CA ALA A 230 0.47 4.60 -13.34
C ALA A 230 1.57 5.19 -12.42
N THR A 231 2.84 4.86 -12.68
CA THR A 231 3.97 5.49 -11.98
C THR A 231 4.06 7.00 -12.27
N GLY A 232 3.83 7.43 -13.52
CA GLY A 232 3.76 8.84 -13.91
C GLY A 232 2.62 9.58 -13.21
N LEU A 233 1.43 8.98 -13.14
CA LEU A 233 0.30 9.51 -12.38
C LEU A 233 0.63 9.63 -10.89
N ALA A 234 1.35 8.66 -10.33
CA ALA A 234 1.82 8.75 -8.95
C ALA A 234 2.78 9.92 -8.74
N MET A 235 3.70 10.15 -9.68
CA MET A 235 4.63 11.28 -9.63
C MET A 235 3.92 12.64 -9.63
N LEU A 236 2.83 12.75 -10.40
CA LEU A 236 2.02 13.96 -10.53
C LEU A 236 1.09 14.18 -9.32
N ALA A 237 0.43 13.11 -8.85
CA ALA A 237 -0.51 13.17 -7.74
C ALA A 237 0.19 13.33 -6.38
N TRP A 238 1.43 12.85 -6.24
CA TRP A 238 2.20 12.91 -5.00
C TRP A 238 3.16 14.12 -4.98
N PRO A 239 2.88 15.15 -4.14
CA PRO A 239 3.74 16.34 -4.02
C PRO A 239 5.20 16.02 -3.71
N ARG A 240 6.14 16.75 -4.33
CA ARG A 240 7.59 16.61 -4.09
C ARG A 240 8.00 17.06 -2.68
N ARG A 241 7.38 18.13 -2.19
CA ARG A 241 7.52 18.62 -0.82
C ARG A 241 6.22 18.30 -0.09
N ASP A 242 6.31 17.41 0.88
CA ASP A 242 5.18 16.95 1.69
C ASP A 242 5.61 16.99 3.16
N PRO A 243 5.75 18.20 3.74
CA PRO A 243 6.14 18.34 5.14
C PRO A 243 5.05 17.74 6.03
N ARG A 244 5.46 17.10 7.13
CA ARG A 244 4.52 16.54 8.12
C ARG A 244 3.64 17.63 8.73
N GLU A 245 4.26 18.77 9.04
CA GLU A 245 3.60 19.95 9.55
C GLU A 245 3.27 20.93 8.41
N ILE A 246 2.00 21.31 8.29
CA ILE A 246 1.56 22.28 7.28
C ILE A 246 0.97 23.49 8.00
N ALA A 247 1.45 24.69 7.68
CA ALA A 247 0.81 25.92 8.11
C ALA A 247 -0.50 26.10 7.35
N HIS A 248 -1.60 26.29 8.06
CA HIS A 248 -2.91 26.48 7.46
C HIS A 248 -3.78 27.41 8.32
N GLU A 249 -4.69 28.13 7.66
CA GLU A 249 -5.66 29.01 8.33
C GLU A 249 -6.97 28.25 8.56
N HIS A 250 -7.52 28.37 9.77
CA HIS A 250 -8.87 27.91 10.08
C HIS A 250 -9.87 29.05 9.89
N SER A 251 -11.01 28.75 9.28
CA SER A 251 -12.19 29.60 9.45
C SER A 251 -12.77 29.35 10.85
N PRO A 252 -13.46 30.31 11.47
CA PRO A 252 -14.02 30.12 12.81
C PRO A 252 -14.89 28.87 12.85
N ILE A 253 -14.55 27.92 13.73
CA ILE A 253 -15.28 26.66 13.92
C ILE A 253 -15.66 26.56 15.39
N GLY A 254 -16.96 26.39 15.65
CA GLY A 254 -17.47 25.86 16.91
C GLY A 254 -17.61 24.36 16.78
N HIS A 255 -17.01 23.61 17.71
CA HIS A 255 -17.17 22.16 17.77
C HIS A 255 -17.26 21.67 19.22
N SER A 256 -17.63 20.40 19.40
CA SER A 256 -17.68 19.73 20.70
C SER A 256 -17.08 18.35 20.54
N HIS A 257 -16.10 18.00 21.37
CA HIS A 257 -15.52 16.66 21.45
C HIS A 257 -15.26 16.28 22.92
N LEU A 258 -14.95 15.02 23.17
CA LEU A 258 -14.52 14.55 24.50
C LEU A 258 -13.15 15.14 24.84
N HIS A 259 -13.06 15.90 25.93
CA HIS A 259 -11.84 16.59 26.34
C HIS A 259 -10.88 15.68 27.10
N TYR A 260 -9.61 15.72 26.70
CA TYR A 260 -8.46 15.24 27.47
C TYR A 260 -7.40 16.35 27.49
N HIS A 261 -6.90 16.73 28.66
CA HIS A 261 -5.84 17.74 28.77
C HIS A 261 -4.48 17.17 28.29
N ASP A 262 -4.22 17.22 26.99
CA ASP A 262 -2.92 16.92 26.38
C ASP A 262 -2.13 18.20 26.02
N GLU A 263 -0.97 18.06 25.36
CA GLU A 263 -0.15 19.21 24.94
C GLU A 263 -0.87 20.16 23.97
N HIS A 264 -1.89 19.70 23.26
CA HIS A 264 -2.62 20.47 22.26
C HIS A 264 -3.91 21.11 22.80
N HIS A 265 -4.39 20.72 23.99
CA HIS A 265 -5.67 21.15 24.56
C HIS A 265 -5.51 21.80 25.95
N LYS A 266 -4.53 22.70 26.09
CA LYS A 266 -4.39 23.57 27.27
C LYS A 266 -5.13 24.89 27.07
N HIS A 267 -6.33 24.99 27.62
CA HIS A 267 -7.07 26.24 27.78
C HIS A 267 -7.66 26.32 29.19
N ASP A 268 -7.93 27.54 29.64
CA ASP A 268 -8.59 27.79 30.91
C ASP A 268 -10.10 27.55 30.77
N HIS A 269 -10.70 26.92 31.78
CA HIS A 269 -12.14 26.73 31.86
C HIS A 269 -12.80 27.93 32.55
N GLU A 270 -13.92 28.43 32.01
CA GLU A 270 -14.81 29.35 32.73
C GLU A 270 -15.75 28.54 33.64
N GLY A 271 -15.21 28.02 34.74
CA GLY A 271 -15.97 27.31 35.78
C GLY A 271 -15.75 25.80 35.81
N TRP A 272 -16.74 25.06 36.36
CA TRP A 272 -16.68 23.61 36.53
C TRP A 272 -17.44 22.89 35.42
N GLU A 273 -16.75 22.03 34.68
CA GLU A 273 -17.29 21.35 33.48
C GLU A 273 -17.50 19.83 33.67
N GLY A 274 -17.38 19.35 34.90
CA GLY A 274 -17.53 17.94 35.25
C GLY A 274 -16.19 17.17 35.35
N PRO A 275 -16.24 15.89 35.76
CA PRO A 275 -15.06 15.04 35.83
C PRO A 275 -14.56 14.69 34.42
N GLU A 276 -13.24 14.65 34.25
CA GLU A 276 -12.63 14.22 32.99
C GLU A 276 -12.88 12.73 32.69
N PRO A 277 -13.11 12.35 31.43
CA PRO A 277 -13.22 13.24 30.26
C PRO A 277 -14.63 13.87 30.15
N HIS A 278 -14.71 15.18 29.92
CA HIS A 278 -15.96 15.94 29.82
C HIS A 278 -16.20 16.48 28.40
N ARG A 279 -17.40 17.02 28.13
CA ARG A 279 -17.76 17.64 26.84
C ARG A 279 -18.18 19.08 27.05
N HIS A 280 -17.61 19.98 26.26
CA HIS A 280 -18.13 21.33 26.12
C HIS A 280 -17.93 21.84 24.70
N SER A 281 -18.73 22.82 24.31
CA SER A 281 -18.56 23.48 23.01
C SER A 281 -17.51 24.57 23.16
N HIS A 282 -16.46 24.51 22.35
CA HIS A 282 -15.46 25.56 22.29
C HIS A 282 -15.40 26.15 20.88
N HIS A 283 -15.10 27.45 20.83
CA HIS A 283 -15.06 28.24 19.60
C HIS A 283 -13.62 28.68 19.32
N HIS A 284 -13.06 28.21 18.21
CA HIS A 284 -11.75 28.66 17.76
C HIS A 284 -11.91 29.90 16.88
N SER A 285 -11.26 31.00 17.27
CA SER A 285 -11.16 32.20 16.44
C SER A 285 -10.25 31.96 15.23
N ARG A 286 -10.34 32.82 14.21
CA ARG A 286 -9.53 32.71 13.00
C ARG A 286 -8.04 32.82 13.36
N GLY A 287 -7.32 31.71 13.25
CA GLY A 287 -5.89 31.61 13.57
C GLY A 287 -5.10 30.91 12.46
N SER A 288 -3.83 31.29 12.31
CA SER A 288 -2.85 30.54 11.53
C SER A 288 -1.98 29.75 12.50
N HIS A 289 -2.02 28.42 12.39
CA HIS A 289 -1.18 27.54 13.20
C HIS A 289 -0.52 26.47 12.33
N ARG A 290 0.53 25.84 12.88
CA ARG A 290 1.32 24.82 12.21
C ARG A 290 1.30 23.54 13.06
N HIS A 291 0.69 22.49 12.53
CA HIS A 291 0.68 21.16 13.15
C HIS A 291 0.67 20.07 12.08
N VAL A 292 0.76 18.81 12.51
CA VAL A 292 0.67 17.65 11.62
C VAL A 292 -0.65 17.67 10.87
N PHE A 293 -0.61 17.64 9.53
CA PHE A 293 -1.81 17.76 8.71
C PHE A 293 -2.26 16.41 8.14
N VAL A 294 -3.50 16.05 8.42
CA VAL A 294 -4.21 14.88 7.91
C VAL A 294 -5.62 15.30 7.49
N ILE A 295 -6.29 14.52 6.64
CA ILE A 295 -7.71 14.75 6.33
C ILE A 295 -8.54 14.10 7.43
N ASP A 296 -9.32 14.92 8.15
CA ASP A 296 -10.24 14.52 9.20
C ASP A 296 -11.50 15.41 9.17
N ASP A 297 -12.30 15.39 10.24
CA ASP A 297 -13.52 16.20 10.35
C ASP A 297 -13.24 17.72 10.41
N HIS A 298 -12.08 18.14 10.92
CA HIS A 298 -11.65 19.54 10.96
C HIS A 298 -11.00 19.97 9.64
N HIS A 299 -10.32 19.03 8.95
CA HIS A 299 -9.54 19.24 7.74
C HIS A 299 -10.14 18.49 6.54
N ALA A 300 -11.33 18.90 6.12
CA ALA A 300 -12.05 18.23 5.03
C ALA A 300 -11.37 18.33 3.65
N HIS A 301 -10.37 19.20 3.46
CA HIS A 301 -9.71 19.44 2.18
C HIS A 301 -8.20 19.65 2.34
N TRP A 302 -7.42 19.09 1.41
CA TRP A 302 -5.98 19.31 1.38
C TRP A 302 -5.68 20.77 0.98
N PRO A 303 -4.76 21.46 1.66
CA PRO A 303 -4.44 22.85 1.36
C PRO A 303 -3.90 23.00 -0.06
N SER A 304 -4.42 23.98 -0.79
CA SER A 304 -3.96 24.29 -2.15
C SER A 304 -2.51 24.78 -2.12
N GLN A 305 -1.63 24.21 -2.94
CA GLN A 305 -0.19 24.56 -3.00
C GLN A 305 0.08 26.05 -3.26
N HIS A 306 -0.89 26.81 -3.76
CA HIS A 306 -0.81 28.25 -3.97
C HIS A 306 -0.69 29.10 -2.69
N LYS A 307 -0.95 28.53 -1.50
CA LYS A 307 -0.85 29.24 -0.21
C LYS A 307 0.40 28.90 0.63
N LEU A 308 1.34 28.13 0.08
CA LEU A 308 2.57 27.72 0.76
C LEU A 308 3.81 28.49 0.24
N ARG A 309 3.67 29.79 -0.04
CA ARG A 309 4.80 30.69 -0.32
C ARG A 309 5.15 31.48 0.92
#